data_AF-A0A8T7H7V6-F1
#
_entry.id   AF-A0A8T7H7V6-F1
#
_cell.length_a   1.000
_cell.length_b   1.000
_cell.length_c   1.000
_cell.angle_alpha   90.00
_cell.angle_beta   90.00
_cell.angle_gamma   90.00
#
_symmetry.space_group_name_H-M   'P 1'
#
loop_
_entity.id
_entity.type
_entity.pdbx_description
1 polymer ?
#
loop_
_entity_poly.entity_id
_entity_poly.type
_entity_poly.pdbx_seq_one_letter_code
_entity_poly.pdbx_strand_id
1 'polypeptide(L)'
;MQPPFVDRVEELERLRELASRGFYPVAYLYGPEGCGKTRLLREFLKEVKSWGDCIAIYIDAQSVKSVDEALWSSDREVFQLLTELASSVAGPVGRALALAVTMIVRRLRRGLVEGRRILIVVDDVARPLGIESVELYSKNLLSLLEELYSLGAAAVTIVATTSEGLSRRLVARHSYARLFQLWNLGPDAAKRLLEALGAPRDLLDVLWKLTGGNPRSIVELWRGGWDVGAWVERVSRSVRIALEDLLPTYGRELLEICRDIDAIASYPELRDRLMELNLVTPVDRPCLGYTPPPDPELGIGERYAWQLPVYREIVKRVVTS
;
A
#
# COMPACT_ATOMS: atom_id res chain seq x y z
N MET A 1 -6.36 21.99 4.14
CA MET A 1 -5.07 22.00 3.41
C MET A 1 -4.62 20.56 3.19
N GLN A 2 -4.11 20.21 2.01
CA GLN A 2 -3.55 18.88 1.74
C GLN A 2 -2.11 18.82 2.29
N PRO A 3 -1.71 17.77 3.02
CA PRO A 3 -0.34 17.62 3.49
C PRO A 3 0.68 17.59 2.32
N PRO A 4 1.88 18.15 2.51
CA PRO A 4 2.93 18.12 1.48
C PRO A 4 3.37 16.67 1.21
N PHE A 5 3.81 16.41 -0.03
CA PHE A 5 4.48 15.16 -0.37
C PHE A 5 5.97 15.33 -0.13
N VAL A 6 6.56 14.47 0.69
CA VAL A 6 7.93 14.63 1.19
C VAL A 6 8.71 13.35 0.96
N ASP A 7 9.91 13.51 0.38
CA ASP A 7 11.01 12.55 0.41
C ASP A 7 10.65 11.09 0.06
N ARG A 8 10.24 10.89 -1.19
CA ARG A 8 10.02 9.58 -1.80
C ARG A 8 10.77 9.45 -3.14
N VAL A 9 11.96 10.03 -3.19
CA VAL A 9 12.73 10.19 -4.45
C VAL A 9 13.16 8.82 -4.98
N GLU A 10 13.74 7.98 -4.11
CA GLU A 10 14.18 6.62 -4.48
C GLU A 10 12.99 5.75 -4.94
N GLU A 11 11.84 5.85 -4.27
CA GLU A 11 10.65 5.10 -4.62
C GLU A 11 10.08 5.52 -5.98
N LEU A 12 10.04 6.83 -6.25
CA LEU A 12 9.62 7.36 -7.55
C LEU A 12 10.60 6.98 -8.66
N GLU A 13 11.91 7.04 -8.40
CA GLU A 13 12.94 6.59 -9.34
C GLU A 13 12.80 5.12 -9.68
N ARG A 14 12.53 4.27 -8.69
CA ARG A 14 12.33 2.85 -8.93
C ARG A 14 11.06 2.57 -9.72
N LEU A 15 9.94 3.23 -9.40
CA LEU A 15 8.71 3.13 -10.20
C LEU A 15 8.92 3.62 -11.64
N ARG A 16 9.70 4.69 -11.82
CA ARG A 16 10.09 5.21 -13.14
C ARG A 16 10.91 4.18 -13.92
N GLU A 17 11.90 3.55 -13.29
CA GLU A 17 12.70 2.51 -13.93
C GLU A 17 11.81 1.35 -14.40
N LEU A 18 10.93 0.85 -13.52
CA LEU A 18 9.99 -0.23 -13.84
C LEU A 18 9.11 0.13 -15.04
N ALA A 19 8.46 1.31 -15.03
CA ALA A 19 7.58 1.73 -16.12
C ALA A 19 8.32 2.03 -17.43
N SER A 20 9.55 2.54 -17.35
CA SER A 20 10.33 2.91 -18.54
C SER A 20 10.79 1.68 -19.34
N ARG A 21 11.19 0.60 -18.65
CA ARG A 21 11.69 -0.65 -19.24
C ARG A 21 10.59 -1.68 -19.45
N GLY A 22 9.44 -1.50 -18.82
CA GLY A 22 8.46 -2.56 -18.65
C GLY A 22 8.85 -3.47 -17.48
N PHE A 23 7.86 -4.14 -16.92
CA PHE A 23 8.07 -5.10 -15.83
C PHE A 23 7.19 -6.32 -16.05
N TYR A 24 7.79 -7.51 -15.93
CA TYR A 24 7.11 -8.79 -15.91
C TYR A 24 7.51 -9.50 -14.61
N PRO A 25 6.58 -10.07 -13.82
CA PRO A 25 5.15 -10.24 -14.08
C PRO A 25 4.37 -8.98 -13.59
N VAL A 26 3.35 -9.12 -12.73
CA VAL A 26 2.65 -7.98 -12.12
C VAL A 26 3.40 -7.46 -10.88
N ALA A 27 3.62 -6.15 -10.78
CA ALA A 27 4.21 -5.52 -9.59
C ALA A 27 3.12 -5.24 -8.55
N TYR A 28 3.28 -5.77 -7.34
CA TYR A 28 2.35 -5.57 -6.23
C TYR A 28 2.98 -4.72 -5.14
N LEU A 29 2.43 -3.53 -4.93
CA LEU A 29 2.86 -2.60 -3.89
C LEU A 29 2.06 -2.82 -2.61
N TYR A 30 2.75 -3.05 -1.50
CA TYR A 30 2.14 -3.22 -0.17
C TYR A 30 2.97 -2.52 0.90
N GLY A 31 2.51 -2.44 2.15
CA GLY A 31 3.29 -1.89 3.26
C GLY A 31 2.43 -1.16 4.30
N PRO A 32 2.96 -0.82 5.49
CA PRO A 32 2.15 -0.40 6.64
C PRO A 32 0.96 0.50 6.33
N GLU A 33 -0.17 0.29 7.01
CA GLU A 33 -1.38 1.07 6.74
C GLU A 33 -1.09 2.56 6.95
N GLY A 34 -1.37 3.39 5.93
CA GLY A 34 -1.08 4.82 5.99
C GLY A 34 0.35 5.22 5.58
N CYS A 35 1.21 4.30 5.13
CA CYS A 35 2.59 4.61 4.68
C CYS A 35 2.68 5.51 3.43
N GLY A 36 1.57 5.67 2.69
CA GLY A 36 1.46 6.62 1.57
C GLY A 36 1.38 6.01 0.16
N LYS A 37 1.08 4.70 0.01
CA LYS A 37 0.98 4.00 -1.29
C LYS A 37 0.19 4.77 -2.36
N THR A 38 -1.07 5.10 -2.07
CA THR A 38 -1.95 5.87 -2.97
C THR A 38 -1.36 7.23 -3.34
N ARG A 39 -0.75 7.94 -2.37
CA ARG A 39 -0.15 9.24 -2.63
C ARG A 39 1.07 9.11 -3.54
N LEU A 40 1.96 8.15 -3.27
CA LEU A 40 3.13 7.84 -4.10
C LEU A 40 2.71 7.57 -5.55
N LEU A 41 1.73 6.69 -5.76
CA LEU A 41 1.24 6.35 -7.10
C LEU A 41 0.63 7.55 -7.82
N ARG A 42 -0.12 8.40 -7.12
CA ARG A 42 -0.69 9.62 -7.70
C ARG A 42 0.39 10.63 -8.11
N GLU A 43 1.44 10.79 -7.30
CA GLU A 43 2.57 11.66 -7.68
C GLU A 43 3.35 11.06 -8.86
N PHE A 44 3.59 9.75 -8.87
CA PHE A 44 4.21 9.05 -9.99
C PHE A 44 3.44 9.25 -11.30
N LEU A 45 2.11 9.13 -11.28
CA LEU A 45 1.28 9.36 -12.47
C LEU A 45 1.34 10.79 -12.99
N LYS A 46 1.58 11.79 -12.13
CA LYS A 46 1.80 13.18 -12.59
C LYS A 46 3.08 13.30 -13.40
N GLU A 47 4.13 12.56 -13.05
CA GLU A 47 5.37 12.51 -13.83
C GLU A 47 5.13 11.79 -15.17
N VAL A 48 4.46 10.64 -15.16
CA VAL A 48 4.21 9.83 -16.36
C VAL A 48 3.35 10.56 -17.38
N LYS A 49 2.45 11.47 -16.95
CA LYS A 49 1.70 12.36 -17.86
C LYS A 49 2.60 13.12 -18.84
N SER A 50 3.86 13.38 -18.48
CA SER A 50 4.80 14.11 -19.33
C SER A 50 5.56 13.24 -20.34
N TRP A 51 5.44 11.90 -20.29
CA TRP A 51 6.28 11.00 -21.09
C TRP A 51 5.89 10.93 -22.57
N GLY A 52 4.68 11.37 -22.93
CA GLY A 52 4.21 11.54 -24.32
C GLY A 52 3.97 10.24 -25.10
N ASP A 53 4.75 9.19 -24.85
CA ASP A 53 4.67 7.86 -25.48
C ASP A 53 4.12 6.77 -24.54
N CYS A 54 3.69 7.17 -23.34
CA CYS A 54 3.13 6.28 -22.32
C CYS A 54 1.61 6.44 -22.21
N ILE A 55 0.88 5.35 -22.42
CA ILE A 55 -0.51 5.22 -22.02
C ILE A 55 -0.52 4.83 -20.54
N ALA A 56 -0.99 5.73 -19.69
CA ALA A 56 -1.09 5.51 -18.26
C ALA A 56 -2.56 5.39 -17.86
N ILE A 57 -2.91 4.33 -17.13
CA ILE A 57 -4.24 4.03 -16.62
C ILE A 57 -4.14 3.99 -15.09
N TYR A 58 -5.04 4.66 -14.39
CA TYR A 58 -5.17 4.58 -12.94
C TYR A 58 -6.60 4.22 -12.57
N ILE A 59 -6.75 3.22 -11.71
CA ILE A 59 -8.03 2.77 -11.18
C ILE A 59 -7.95 2.82 -9.66
N ASP A 60 -8.80 3.60 -9.04
CA ASP A 60 -9.06 3.58 -7.59
C ASP A 60 -10.20 2.58 -7.33
N ALA A 61 -9.85 1.35 -6.97
CA ALA A 61 -10.82 0.27 -6.81
C ALA A 61 -11.72 0.45 -5.57
N GLN A 62 -11.33 1.31 -4.61
CA GLN A 62 -12.15 1.64 -3.44
C GLN A 62 -13.12 2.80 -3.66
N SER A 63 -12.99 3.55 -4.76
CA SER A 63 -13.87 4.69 -5.01
C SER A 63 -15.33 4.25 -5.23
N VAL A 64 -16.23 4.90 -4.51
CA VAL A 64 -17.69 4.62 -4.50
C VAL A 64 -18.53 5.75 -5.10
N LYS A 65 -17.89 6.82 -5.59
CA LYS A 65 -18.60 8.06 -5.94
C LYS A 65 -19.00 8.13 -7.42
N SER A 66 -18.05 7.93 -8.33
CA SER A 66 -18.29 8.00 -9.78
C SER A 66 -17.13 7.37 -10.56
N VAL A 67 -17.37 7.08 -11.85
CA VAL A 67 -16.33 6.56 -12.76
C VAL A 67 -15.22 7.60 -12.97
N ASP A 68 -15.58 8.87 -13.15
CA ASP A 68 -14.61 9.94 -13.39
C ASP A 68 -13.65 10.19 -12.22
N GLU A 69 -14.08 9.88 -10.99
CA GLU A 69 -13.20 9.93 -9.81
C GLU A 69 -12.38 8.65 -9.62
N ALA A 70 -12.92 7.51 -10.06
CA ALA A 70 -12.34 6.19 -9.86
C ALA A 70 -11.41 5.74 -10.99
N LEU A 71 -11.51 6.35 -12.18
CA LEU A 71 -10.72 6.05 -13.35
C LEU A 71 -10.04 7.31 -13.87
N TRP A 72 -8.75 7.18 -14.19
CA TRP A 72 -8.04 8.15 -14.99
C TRP A 72 -7.24 7.43 -16.07
N SER A 73 -7.14 8.02 -17.26
CA SER A 73 -6.28 7.54 -18.33
C SER A 73 -5.65 8.72 -19.06
N SER A 74 -4.39 8.58 -19.50
CA SER A 74 -3.76 9.56 -20.41
C SER A 74 -4.30 9.46 -21.84
N ASP A 75 -4.92 8.34 -22.20
CA ASP A 75 -5.52 8.09 -23.51
C ASP A 75 -7.06 8.05 -23.41
N ARG A 76 -7.73 8.84 -24.27
CA ARG A 76 -9.19 9.02 -24.26
C ARG A 76 -9.94 7.79 -24.78
N GLU A 77 -9.40 7.08 -25.77
CA GLU A 77 -10.03 5.88 -26.33
C GLU A 77 -10.00 4.75 -25.28
N VAL A 78 -8.88 4.60 -24.58
CA VAL A 78 -8.74 3.66 -23.45
C VAL A 78 -9.71 4.00 -22.31
N PHE A 79 -9.84 5.29 -21.98
CA PHE A 79 -10.78 5.75 -20.94
C PHE A 79 -12.23 5.36 -21.26
N GLN A 80 -12.67 5.63 -22.50
CA GLN A 80 -14.01 5.30 -22.98
C GLN A 80 -14.25 3.79 -22.95
N LEU A 81 -13.29 3.02 -23.44
CA LEU A 81 -13.36 1.56 -23.47
C LEU A 81 -13.52 0.96 -22.06
N LEU A 82 -12.75 1.43 -21.08
CA LEU A 82 -12.86 0.99 -19.70
C LEU A 82 -14.21 1.37 -19.07
N THR A 83 -14.72 2.57 -19.36
CA THR A 83 -16.01 3.05 -18.87
C THR A 83 -17.18 2.22 -19.41
N GLU A 84 -17.16 1.91 -20.71
CA GLU A 84 -18.13 1.02 -21.34
C GLU A 84 -18.13 -0.39 -20.74
N LEU A 85 -16.93 -0.95 -20.53
CA LEU A 85 -16.78 -2.26 -19.90
C LEU A 85 -17.26 -2.26 -18.44
N ALA A 86 -16.89 -1.24 -17.66
CA ALA A 86 -17.32 -1.12 -16.27
C ALA A 86 -18.84 -0.98 -16.16
N SER A 87 -19.48 -0.27 -17.10
CA SER A 87 -20.94 -0.12 -17.14
C SER A 87 -21.68 -1.45 -17.39
N SER A 88 -20.99 -2.46 -17.91
CA SER A 88 -21.54 -3.82 -18.10
C SER A 88 -21.38 -4.72 -16.87
N VAL A 89 -20.64 -4.28 -15.85
CA VAL A 89 -20.38 -5.04 -14.63
C VAL A 89 -21.26 -4.49 -13.50
N ALA A 90 -22.03 -5.38 -12.86
CA ALA A 90 -22.83 -5.00 -11.69
C ALA A 90 -21.95 -4.85 -10.43
N GLY A 91 -22.22 -3.80 -9.65
CA GLY A 91 -21.60 -3.58 -8.34
C GLY A 91 -21.01 -2.19 -8.17
N PRO A 92 -20.22 -1.97 -7.10
CA PRO A 92 -19.55 -0.70 -6.85
C PRO A 92 -18.61 -0.31 -8.00
N VAL A 93 -18.55 0.98 -8.31
CA VAL A 93 -17.80 1.53 -9.46
C VAL A 93 -16.33 1.08 -9.48
N GLY A 94 -15.62 1.22 -8.37
CA GLY A 94 -14.22 0.80 -8.29
C GLY A 94 -14.01 -0.70 -8.54
N ARG A 95 -14.93 -1.55 -8.05
CA ARG A 95 -14.92 -3.00 -8.35
C ARG A 95 -15.18 -3.26 -9.83
N ALA A 96 -16.17 -2.60 -10.41
CA ALA A 96 -16.52 -2.73 -11.82
C ALA A 96 -15.35 -2.33 -12.74
N LEU A 97 -14.67 -1.23 -12.42
CA LEU A 97 -13.47 -0.77 -13.14
C LEU A 97 -12.29 -1.73 -12.98
N ALA A 98 -12.04 -2.21 -11.77
CA ALA A 98 -10.99 -3.19 -11.53
C ALA A 98 -11.22 -4.45 -12.39
N LEU A 99 -12.45 -4.96 -12.48
CA LEU A 99 -12.77 -6.09 -13.36
C LEU A 99 -12.69 -5.71 -14.84
N ALA A 100 -13.17 -4.53 -15.23
CA ALA A 100 -13.12 -4.03 -16.60
C ALA A 100 -11.69 -3.98 -17.14
N VAL A 101 -10.70 -3.61 -16.31
CA VAL A 101 -9.28 -3.59 -16.73
C VAL A 101 -8.82 -4.95 -17.23
N THR A 102 -9.27 -6.03 -16.60
CA THR A 102 -8.91 -7.40 -17.04
C THR A 102 -9.66 -7.85 -18.29
N MET A 103 -10.84 -7.28 -18.54
CA MET A 103 -11.69 -7.61 -19.69
C MET A 103 -11.30 -6.84 -20.95
N ILE A 104 -10.52 -5.76 -20.80
CA ILE A 104 -10.14 -4.85 -21.89
C ILE A 104 -9.42 -5.58 -23.02
N VAL A 105 -8.74 -6.67 -22.71
CA VAL A 105 -8.01 -7.57 -23.62
C VAL A 105 -8.80 -7.90 -24.90
N ARG A 106 -10.12 -8.10 -24.79
CA ARG A 106 -10.99 -8.49 -25.92
C ARG A 106 -11.32 -7.36 -26.90
N ARG A 107 -11.07 -6.12 -26.49
CA ARG A 107 -11.44 -4.91 -27.25
C ARG A 107 -10.24 -4.04 -27.59
N LEU A 108 -9.07 -4.32 -27.02
CA LEU A 108 -7.82 -3.67 -27.42
C LEU A 108 -7.50 -3.99 -28.87
N ARG A 109 -7.05 -2.96 -29.60
CA ARG A 109 -6.61 -3.07 -31.00
C ARG A 109 -5.11 -2.83 -31.06
N ARG A 110 -4.43 -3.52 -31.97
CA ARG A 110 -2.98 -3.38 -32.17
C ARG A 110 -2.53 -1.92 -32.28
N GLY A 111 -3.18 -1.14 -33.14
CA GLY A 111 -2.82 0.27 -33.38
C GLY A 111 -2.97 1.19 -32.16
N LEU A 112 -3.67 0.79 -31.10
CA LEU A 112 -3.79 1.55 -29.87
C LEU A 112 -2.54 1.41 -28.98
N VAL A 113 -1.84 0.28 -29.08
CA VAL A 113 -0.78 -0.13 -28.15
C VAL A 113 0.58 -0.32 -28.81
N GLU A 114 0.62 -0.56 -30.12
CA GLU A 114 1.84 -0.84 -30.87
C GLU A 114 2.88 0.27 -30.72
N GLY A 115 4.10 -0.13 -30.33
CA GLY A 115 5.23 0.79 -30.10
C GLY A 115 5.09 1.69 -28.87
N ARG A 116 3.99 1.61 -28.11
CA ARG A 116 3.76 2.48 -26.94
C ARG A 116 4.20 1.82 -25.64
N ARG A 117 4.53 2.64 -24.64
CA ARG A 117 4.66 2.17 -23.25
C ARG A 117 3.29 2.18 -22.58
N ILE A 118 3.05 1.21 -21.71
CA ILE A 118 1.76 1.06 -21.03
C ILE A 118 2.02 0.87 -19.53
N LEU A 119 1.46 1.79 -18.76
CA LEU A 119 1.44 1.74 -17.31
C LEU A 119 -0.01 1.57 -16.84
N ILE A 120 -0.29 0.48 -16.12
CA ILE A 120 -1.59 0.28 -15.48
C ILE A 120 -1.39 0.29 -13.98
N VAL A 121 -2.04 1.19 -13.28
CA VAL A 121 -2.02 1.29 -11.83
C VAL A 121 -3.41 0.96 -11.29
N VAL A 122 -3.52 -0.09 -10.48
CA VAL A 122 -4.77 -0.47 -9.82
C VAL A 122 -4.58 -0.33 -8.31
N ASP A 123 -5.17 0.70 -7.74
CA ASP A 123 -5.06 1.02 -6.32
C ASP A 123 -6.17 0.36 -5.52
N ASP A 124 -5.76 -0.36 -4.48
CA ASP A 124 -6.52 -0.99 -3.41
C ASP A 124 -7.47 -2.10 -3.88
N VAL A 125 -6.87 -3.13 -4.48
CA VAL A 125 -7.61 -4.20 -5.18
C VAL A 125 -8.25 -5.22 -4.24
N ALA A 126 -7.70 -5.41 -3.04
CA ALA A 126 -8.05 -6.54 -2.18
C ALA A 126 -9.41 -6.36 -1.48
N ARG A 127 -9.69 -5.17 -0.92
CA ARG A 127 -10.96 -4.94 -0.21
C ARG A 127 -12.21 -5.03 -1.12
N PRO A 128 -12.23 -4.40 -2.31
CA PRO A 128 -13.43 -4.39 -3.15
C PRO A 128 -13.71 -5.73 -3.85
N LEU A 129 -12.67 -6.50 -4.17
CA LEU A 129 -12.79 -7.79 -4.88
C LEU A 129 -13.04 -8.97 -3.95
N GLY A 130 -12.69 -8.83 -2.66
CA GLY A 130 -12.64 -9.93 -1.72
C GLY A 130 -11.39 -10.79 -1.91
N ILE A 131 -10.86 -11.31 -0.80
CA ILE A 131 -9.58 -12.04 -0.74
C ILE A 131 -9.58 -13.26 -1.67
N GLU A 132 -10.69 -13.98 -1.75
CA GLU A 132 -10.86 -15.18 -2.60
C GLU A 132 -10.70 -14.88 -4.10
N SER A 133 -10.98 -13.65 -4.53
CA SER A 133 -10.87 -13.24 -5.93
C SER A 133 -9.48 -12.71 -6.30
N VAL A 134 -8.61 -12.41 -5.33
CA VAL A 134 -7.33 -11.72 -5.58
C VAL A 134 -6.37 -12.56 -6.42
N GLU A 135 -6.33 -13.88 -6.22
CA GLU A 135 -5.50 -14.79 -7.01
C GLU A 135 -5.95 -14.81 -8.49
N LEU A 136 -7.24 -15.02 -8.74
CA LEU A 136 -7.79 -14.99 -10.10
C LEU A 136 -7.57 -13.62 -10.76
N TYR A 137 -7.76 -12.54 -10.01
CA TYR A 137 -7.52 -11.19 -10.47
C TYR A 137 -6.05 -10.97 -10.88
N SER A 138 -5.11 -11.42 -10.04
CA SER A 138 -3.67 -11.34 -10.31
C SER A 138 -3.29 -12.08 -11.60
N LYS A 139 -3.85 -13.28 -11.79
CA LYS A 139 -3.67 -14.06 -13.02
C LYS A 139 -4.22 -13.33 -14.25
N ASN A 140 -5.41 -12.72 -14.14
CA ASN A 140 -6.01 -11.99 -15.24
C ASN A 140 -5.22 -10.71 -15.59
N LEU A 141 -4.61 -10.04 -14.61
CA LEU A 141 -3.68 -8.93 -14.87
C LEU A 141 -2.43 -9.41 -15.60
N LEU A 142 -1.89 -10.59 -15.25
CA LEU A 142 -0.79 -11.18 -16.02
C LEU A 142 -1.20 -11.46 -17.47
N SER A 143 -2.36 -12.06 -17.69
CA SER A 143 -2.87 -12.33 -19.04
C SER A 143 -3.09 -11.05 -19.85
N LEU A 144 -3.55 -9.97 -19.21
CA LEU A 144 -3.62 -8.65 -19.84
C LEU A 144 -2.23 -8.16 -20.24
N LEU A 145 -1.25 -8.25 -19.33
CA LEU A 145 0.13 -7.83 -19.57
C LEU A 145 0.75 -8.58 -20.75
N GLU A 146 0.56 -9.91 -20.82
CA GLU A 146 1.03 -10.75 -21.92
C GLU A 146 0.38 -10.40 -23.25
N GLU A 147 -0.93 -10.12 -23.26
CA GLU A 147 -1.60 -9.67 -24.48
C GLU A 147 -1.13 -8.30 -24.94
N LEU A 148 -0.87 -7.37 -24.02
CA LEU A 148 -0.35 -6.06 -24.39
C LEU A 148 0.99 -6.17 -25.12
N TYR A 149 1.86 -7.09 -24.69
CA TYR A 149 3.08 -7.42 -25.44
C TYR A 149 2.78 -8.11 -26.77
N SER A 150 1.81 -9.04 -26.84
CA SER A 150 1.44 -9.73 -28.09
C SER A 150 0.94 -8.74 -29.17
N LEU A 151 0.26 -7.68 -28.75
CA LEU A 151 -0.19 -6.58 -29.59
C LEU A 151 0.92 -5.58 -29.96
N GLY A 152 2.15 -5.77 -29.48
CA GLY A 152 3.32 -4.98 -29.87
C GLY A 152 3.62 -3.77 -29.00
N ALA A 153 3.13 -3.71 -27.76
CA ALA A 153 3.56 -2.68 -26.81
C ALA A 153 5.08 -2.72 -26.60
N ALA A 154 5.72 -1.55 -26.56
CA ALA A 154 7.17 -1.44 -26.38
C ALA A 154 7.61 -1.77 -24.94
N ALA A 155 6.75 -1.46 -23.96
CA ALA A 155 6.96 -1.79 -22.56
C ALA A 155 5.60 -1.84 -21.86
N VAL A 156 5.41 -2.79 -20.95
CA VAL A 156 4.19 -2.90 -20.14
C VAL A 156 4.56 -3.06 -18.67
N THR A 157 3.94 -2.28 -17.81
CA THR A 157 4.06 -2.38 -16.36
C THR A 157 2.67 -2.29 -15.74
N ILE A 158 2.31 -3.30 -14.95
CA ILE A 158 1.11 -3.26 -14.13
C ILE A 158 1.54 -3.17 -12.67
N VAL A 159 1.10 -2.12 -11.98
CA VAL A 159 1.29 -1.91 -10.53
C VAL A 159 -0.07 -2.03 -9.84
N ALA A 160 -0.27 -3.07 -9.04
CA ALA A 160 -1.45 -3.22 -8.20
C ALA A 160 -1.09 -2.96 -6.74
N THR A 161 -1.95 -2.30 -5.95
CA THR A 161 -1.74 -2.24 -4.49
C THR A 161 -2.58 -3.28 -3.76
N THR A 162 -1.99 -3.92 -2.76
CA THR A 162 -2.65 -4.92 -1.91
C THR A 162 -2.46 -4.58 -0.44
N SER A 163 -3.36 -5.10 0.39
CA SER A 163 -3.20 -5.06 1.85
C SER A 163 -2.11 -6.02 2.32
N GLU A 164 -1.61 -5.80 3.53
CA GLU A 164 -0.39 -6.41 4.07
C GLU A 164 -0.60 -7.86 4.57
N GLY A 165 -1.86 -8.21 4.90
CA GLY A 165 -2.26 -9.48 5.52
C GLY A 165 -2.46 -10.65 4.54
N LEU A 166 -3.62 -11.32 4.62
CA LEU A 166 -3.92 -12.55 3.87
C LEU A 166 -3.77 -12.40 2.34
N SER A 167 -4.20 -11.26 1.79
CA SER A 167 -4.09 -10.96 0.35
C SER A 167 -2.64 -11.01 -0.15
N ARG A 168 -1.69 -10.45 0.61
CA ARG A 168 -0.26 -10.50 0.30
C ARG A 168 0.24 -11.93 0.19
N ARG A 169 -0.13 -12.81 1.12
CA ARG A 169 0.35 -14.20 1.14
C ARG A 169 -0.19 -15.04 0.00
N LEU A 170 -1.43 -14.80 -0.40
CA LEU A 170 -1.99 -15.44 -1.58
C LEU A 170 -1.18 -15.04 -2.81
N VAL A 171 -1.02 -13.73 -3.04
CA VAL A 171 -0.25 -13.21 -4.19
C VAL A 171 1.22 -13.68 -4.17
N ALA A 172 1.87 -13.72 -3.01
CA ALA A 172 3.28 -14.09 -2.86
C ALA A 172 3.62 -15.52 -3.30
N ARG A 173 2.64 -16.44 -3.32
CA ARG A 173 2.85 -17.86 -3.62
C ARG A 173 3.02 -18.15 -5.10
N HIS A 174 2.80 -17.17 -5.96
CA HIS A 174 2.74 -17.38 -7.39
C HIS A 174 3.80 -16.59 -8.15
N SER A 175 4.29 -17.18 -9.24
CA SER A 175 5.27 -16.57 -10.14
C SER A 175 4.72 -15.41 -10.97
N TYR A 176 3.40 -15.21 -10.97
CA TYR A 176 2.73 -14.14 -11.72
C TYR A 176 2.68 -12.79 -10.97
N ALA A 177 3.28 -12.70 -9.78
CA ALA A 177 3.35 -11.47 -9.02
C ALA A 177 4.72 -11.28 -8.35
N ARG A 178 5.19 -10.03 -8.31
CA ARG A 178 6.34 -9.62 -7.52
C ARG A 178 5.92 -8.57 -6.52
N LEU A 179 6.18 -8.83 -5.24
CA LEU A 179 5.89 -7.89 -4.16
C LEU A 179 6.99 -6.83 -4.02
N PHE A 180 6.57 -5.60 -3.76
CA PHE A 180 7.40 -4.46 -3.40
C PHE A 180 6.80 -3.82 -2.14
N GLN A 181 7.59 -3.74 -1.06
CA GLN A 181 7.12 -3.10 0.17
C GLN A 181 7.46 -1.62 0.19
N LEU A 182 6.47 -0.74 0.34
CA LEU A 182 6.66 0.65 0.71
C LEU A 182 6.66 0.79 2.23
N TRP A 183 7.80 1.18 2.81
CA TRP A 183 7.88 1.42 4.25
C TRP A 183 7.30 2.80 4.65
N ASN A 184 7.15 3.02 5.95
CA ASN A 184 6.97 4.37 6.51
C ASN A 184 8.14 5.29 6.11
N LEU A 185 7.98 6.60 6.28
CA LEU A 185 9.05 7.55 5.98
C LEU A 185 10.27 7.27 6.85
N GLY A 186 11.47 7.42 6.29
CA GLY A 186 12.71 7.40 7.08
C GLY A 186 12.78 8.59 8.07
N PRO A 187 13.75 8.60 8.99
CA PRO A 187 13.85 9.62 10.02
C PRO A 187 13.90 11.04 9.47
N ASP A 188 14.75 11.28 8.46
CA ASP A 188 14.91 12.60 7.84
C ASP A 188 13.66 13.05 7.07
N ALA A 189 13.05 12.12 6.34
CA ALA A 189 11.80 12.32 5.61
C ALA A 189 10.65 12.71 6.55
N ALA A 190 10.49 11.97 7.64
CA ALA A 190 9.45 12.21 8.63
C ALA A 190 9.67 13.53 9.36
N LYS A 191 10.92 13.85 9.71
CA LYS A 191 11.28 15.14 10.30
C LYS A 191 10.91 16.30 9.36
N ARG A 192 11.24 16.20 8.07
CA ARG A 192 10.84 17.21 7.06
C ARG A 192 9.32 17.37 6.99
N LEU A 193 8.56 16.26 7.03
CA LEU A 193 7.09 16.33 7.05
C LEU A 193 6.55 17.00 8.32
N LEU A 194 7.08 16.65 9.49
CA LEU A 194 6.70 17.24 10.77
C LEU A 194 6.97 18.75 10.79
N GLU A 195 8.16 19.17 10.36
CA GLU A 195 8.55 20.58 10.26
C GLU A 195 7.66 21.35 9.27
N ALA A 196 7.38 20.77 8.09
CA ALA A 196 6.52 21.39 7.08
C ALA A 196 5.06 21.54 7.55
N LEU A 197 4.61 20.70 8.49
CA LEU A 197 3.29 20.80 9.12
C LEU A 197 3.27 21.71 10.36
N GLY A 198 4.41 22.27 10.76
CA GLY A 198 4.52 23.16 11.91
C GLY A 198 4.44 22.42 13.25
N ALA A 199 4.99 21.20 13.34
CA ALA A 199 5.11 20.50 14.61
C ALA A 199 5.98 21.28 15.62
N PRO A 200 5.62 21.32 16.92
CA PRO A 200 6.47 21.90 17.95
C PRO A 200 7.84 21.22 17.97
N ARG A 201 8.91 22.02 18.00
CA ARG A 201 10.29 21.52 17.87
C ARG A 201 10.68 20.54 18.97
N ASP A 202 10.19 20.80 20.18
CA ASP A 202 10.37 19.98 21.38
C ASP A 202 9.64 18.62 21.29
N LEU A 203 8.65 18.48 20.41
CA LEU A 203 7.91 17.23 20.22
C LEU A 203 8.42 16.37 19.07
N LEU A 204 9.33 16.85 18.21
CA LEU A 204 9.73 16.14 16.98
C LEU A 204 10.21 14.70 17.24
N ASP A 205 11.07 14.50 18.23
CA ASP A 205 11.60 13.17 18.58
C ASP A 205 10.50 12.24 19.11
N VAL A 206 9.62 12.77 19.96
CA VAL A 206 8.48 12.01 20.52
C VAL A 206 7.50 11.61 19.43
N LEU A 207 7.16 12.53 18.52
CA LEU A 207 6.24 12.27 17.42
C LEU A 207 6.82 11.23 16.46
N TRP A 208 8.13 11.30 16.15
CA TRP A 208 8.83 10.26 15.39
C TRP A 208 8.76 8.91 16.11
N LYS A 209 9.17 8.84 17.38
CA LYS A 209 9.18 7.60 18.17
C LYS A 209 7.82 6.96 18.34
N LEU A 210 6.73 7.74 18.32
CA LEU A 210 5.37 7.20 18.39
C LEU A 210 4.86 6.68 17.03
N THR A 211 5.18 7.40 15.95
CA THR A 211 4.60 7.14 14.63
C THR A 211 5.48 6.27 13.74
N GLY A 212 6.79 6.15 14.03
CA GLY A 212 7.77 5.47 13.18
C GLY A 212 7.81 6.01 11.75
N GLY A 213 7.47 7.29 11.58
CA GLY A 213 7.42 7.94 10.26
C GLY A 213 6.15 7.70 9.45
N ASN A 214 5.10 7.12 10.04
CA ASN A 214 3.87 6.89 9.32
C ASN A 214 3.18 8.22 8.94
N PRO A 215 3.04 8.54 7.64
CA PRO A 215 2.47 9.82 7.21
C PRO A 215 1.04 10.05 7.70
N ARG A 216 0.20 9.00 7.74
CA ARG A 216 -1.18 9.13 8.21
C ARG A 216 -1.21 9.49 9.69
N SER A 217 -0.45 8.79 10.53
CA SER A 217 -0.36 9.08 11.96
C SER A 217 0.14 10.50 12.23
N ILE A 218 1.16 10.97 11.50
CA ILE A 218 1.66 12.35 11.58
C ILE A 218 0.56 13.35 11.21
N VAL A 219 -0.19 13.09 10.14
CA VAL A 219 -1.30 13.95 9.69
C VAL A 219 -2.47 13.95 10.69
N GLU A 220 -2.75 12.83 11.35
CA GLU A 220 -3.74 12.77 12.42
C GLU A 220 -3.34 13.61 13.62
N LEU A 221 -2.07 13.53 14.06
CA LEU A 221 -1.52 14.37 15.12
C LEU A 221 -1.60 15.86 14.76
N TRP A 222 -1.22 16.22 13.54
CA TRP A 222 -1.33 17.59 13.03
C TRP A 222 -2.77 18.11 13.08
N ARG A 223 -3.74 17.33 12.59
CA ARG A 223 -5.17 17.69 12.61
C ARG A 223 -5.74 17.79 14.03
N GLY A 224 -5.18 17.02 14.96
CA GLY A 224 -5.50 17.08 16.38
C GLY A 224 -4.77 18.19 17.15
N GLY A 225 -4.09 19.12 16.46
CA GLY A 225 -3.38 20.21 17.12
C GLY A 225 -2.15 19.75 17.91
N TRP A 226 -1.55 18.63 17.53
CA TRP A 226 -0.40 18.00 18.20
C TRP A 226 -0.70 17.52 19.63
N ASP A 227 -1.97 17.28 19.98
CA ASP A 227 -2.34 16.64 21.25
C ASP A 227 -1.97 15.15 21.22
N VAL A 228 -0.75 14.87 21.70
CA VAL A 228 -0.21 13.51 21.79
C VAL A 228 -1.04 12.64 22.73
N GLY A 229 -1.52 13.19 23.85
CA GLY A 229 -2.30 12.44 24.84
C GLY A 229 -3.62 11.95 24.28
N ALA A 230 -4.39 12.86 23.67
CA ALA A 230 -5.65 12.53 23.02
C ALA A 230 -5.47 11.55 21.85
N TRP A 231 -4.39 11.72 21.07
CA TRP A 231 -4.06 10.81 19.97
C TRP A 231 -3.75 9.40 20.48
N VAL A 232 -2.87 9.26 21.49
CA VAL A 232 -2.51 7.96 22.08
C VAL A 232 -3.72 7.27 22.70
N GLU A 233 -4.60 7.99 23.39
CA GLU A 233 -5.81 7.42 23.99
C GLU A 233 -6.77 6.86 22.93
N ARG A 234 -6.96 7.59 21.83
CA ARG A 234 -7.77 7.11 20.70
C ARG A 234 -7.18 5.84 20.08
N VAL A 235 -5.87 5.83 19.84
CA VAL A 235 -5.18 4.63 19.33
C VAL A 235 -5.29 3.47 20.32
N SER A 236 -5.16 3.75 21.62
CA SER A 236 -5.27 2.76 22.69
C SER A 236 -6.63 2.08 22.71
N ARG A 237 -7.71 2.84 22.51
CA ARG A 237 -9.06 2.29 22.40
C ARG A 237 -9.20 1.33 21.23
N SER A 238 -8.69 1.70 20.05
CA SER A 238 -8.72 0.84 18.86
C SER A 238 -7.93 -0.45 19.07
N VAL A 239 -6.74 -0.37 19.68
CA VAL A 239 -5.92 -1.55 19.98
C VAL A 239 -6.58 -2.46 21.02
N ARG A 240 -7.18 -1.90 22.08
CA ARG A 240 -7.92 -2.69 23.08
C ARG A 240 -9.05 -3.49 22.46
N ILE A 241 -9.85 -2.86 21.60
CA ILE A 241 -10.95 -3.52 20.87
C ILE A 241 -10.38 -4.62 19.97
N ALA A 242 -9.30 -4.34 19.24
CA ALA A 242 -8.68 -5.31 18.34
C ALA A 242 -8.13 -6.56 19.07
N LEU A 243 -7.72 -6.41 20.33
CA LEU A 243 -7.10 -7.48 21.12
C LEU A 243 -8.06 -8.20 22.07
N GLU A 244 -9.32 -7.78 22.19
CA GLU A 244 -10.29 -8.29 23.17
C GLU A 244 -10.39 -9.82 23.14
N ASP A 245 -10.50 -10.41 21.94
CA ASP A 245 -10.61 -11.86 21.75
C ASP A 245 -9.27 -12.61 21.82
N LEU A 246 -8.14 -11.89 21.72
CA LEU A 246 -6.80 -12.50 21.70
C LEU A 246 -6.19 -12.57 23.11
N LEU A 247 -6.49 -11.61 23.98
CA LEU A 247 -5.88 -11.50 25.31
C LEU A 247 -6.06 -12.74 26.20
N PRO A 248 -7.26 -13.38 26.28
CA PRO A 248 -7.45 -14.54 27.15
C PRO A 248 -6.56 -15.73 26.77
N THR A 249 -6.24 -15.86 25.49
CA THR A 249 -5.51 -17.01 24.93
C THR A 249 -4.02 -16.73 24.77
N TYR A 250 -3.66 -15.50 24.38
CA TYR A 250 -2.33 -15.15 23.87
C TYR A 250 -1.58 -14.11 24.71
N GLY A 251 -2.03 -13.80 25.93
CA GLY A 251 -1.43 -12.75 26.75
C GLY A 251 0.08 -12.92 26.97
N ARG A 252 0.55 -14.15 27.25
CA ARG A 252 1.98 -14.40 27.48
C ARG A 252 2.81 -14.19 26.20
N GLU A 253 2.31 -14.69 25.09
CA GLU A 253 2.91 -14.62 23.76
C GLU A 253 2.97 -13.17 23.28
N LEU A 254 1.92 -12.38 23.51
CA LEU A 254 1.91 -10.94 23.21
C LEU A 254 3.01 -10.19 23.97
N LEU A 255 3.24 -10.50 25.26
CA LEU A 255 4.35 -9.89 26.01
C LEU A 255 5.71 -10.29 25.46
N GLU A 256 5.87 -11.52 25.00
CA GLU A 256 7.10 -11.99 24.34
C GLU A 256 7.33 -11.22 23.04
N ILE A 257 6.31 -11.09 22.20
CA ILE A 257 6.34 -10.33 20.94
C ILE A 257 6.61 -8.83 21.17
N CYS A 258 6.12 -8.24 22.27
CA CYS A 258 6.46 -6.87 22.65
C CYS A 258 7.94 -6.68 23.01
N ARG A 259 8.63 -7.73 23.48
CA ARG A 259 10.08 -7.69 23.78
C ARG A 259 10.90 -7.93 22.53
N ASP A 260 10.51 -8.91 21.73
CA ASP A 260 11.12 -9.25 20.46
C ASP A 260 10.03 -9.58 19.44
N ILE A 261 9.84 -8.68 18.47
CA ILE A 261 8.80 -8.82 17.46
C ILE A 261 9.03 -10.03 16.55
N ASP A 262 10.27 -10.52 16.41
CA ASP A 262 10.54 -11.71 15.59
C ASP A 262 10.14 -13.02 16.28
N ALA A 263 9.90 -13.01 17.61
CA ALA A 263 9.33 -14.14 18.34
C ALA A 263 7.96 -14.55 17.80
N ILE A 264 7.25 -13.63 17.11
CA ILE A 264 5.98 -13.89 16.43
C ILE A 264 6.05 -15.06 15.43
N ALA A 265 7.25 -15.39 14.92
CA ALA A 265 7.46 -16.52 14.03
C ALA A 265 7.11 -17.87 14.68
N SER A 266 7.24 -17.97 16.01
CA SER A 266 6.89 -19.16 16.80
C SER A 266 5.37 -19.32 17.01
N TYR A 267 4.58 -18.31 16.65
CA TYR A 267 3.13 -18.27 16.88
C TYR A 267 2.36 -17.97 15.58
N PRO A 268 2.32 -18.91 14.60
CA PRO A 268 1.75 -18.64 13.29
C PRO A 268 0.29 -18.16 13.31
N GLU A 269 -0.56 -18.71 14.19
CA GLU A 269 -1.96 -18.28 14.29
C GLU A 269 -2.08 -16.85 14.81
N LEU A 270 -1.41 -16.53 15.92
CA LEU A 270 -1.38 -15.18 16.49
C LEU A 270 -0.76 -14.17 15.52
N ARG A 271 0.31 -14.56 14.82
CA ARG A 271 0.93 -13.74 13.76
C ARG A 271 -0.09 -13.34 12.70
N ASP A 272 -0.89 -14.29 12.24
CA ASP A 272 -1.84 -14.08 11.16
C ASP A 272 -2.95 -13.14 11.62
N ARG A 273 -3.48 -13.35 12.83
CA ARG A 273 -4.44 -12.45 13.48
C ARG A 273 -3.90 -11.02 13.65
N LEU A 274 -2.67 -10.86 14.16
CA LEU A 274 -2.08 -9.53 14.36
C LEU A 274 -1.82 -8.80 13.03
N MET A 275 -1.52 -9.52 11.95
CA MET A 275 -1.42 -8.94 10.60
C MET A 275 -2.78 -8.54 10.05
N GLU A 276 -3.82 -9.36 10.25
CA GLU A 276 -5.21 -9.04 9.86
C GLU A 276 -5.74 -7.79 10.58
N LEU A 277 -5.34 -7.59 11.84
CA LEU A 277 -5.64 -6.42 12.65
C LEU A 277 -4.77 -5.19 12.31
N ASN A 278 -3.88 -5.28 11.32
CA ASN A 278 -2.92 -4.24 10.93
C ASN A 278 -2.01 -3.76 12.08
N LEU A 279 -1.74 -4.59 13.08
CA LEU A 279 -0.85 -4.25 14.20
C LEU A 279 0.61 -4.53 13.86
N VAL A 280 0.87 -5.62 13.13
CA VAL A 280 2.21 -6.05 12.73
C VAL A 280 2.31 -6.21 11.22
N THR A 281 3.54 -6.21 10.70
CA THR A 281 3.82 -6.40 9.27
C THR A 281 5.20 -7.08 9.11
N PRO A 282 5.42 -7.89 8.06
CA PRO A 282 6.76 -8.32 7.71
C PRO A 282 7.60 -7.13 7.23
N VAL A 283 8.93 -7.27 7.28
CA VAL A 283 9.88 -6.28 6.74
C VAL A 283 10.67 -6.92 5.62
N ASP A 284 10.42 -6.49 4.39
CA ASP A 284 11.22 -6.86 3.23
C ASP A 284 12.52 -6.05 3.25
N ARG A 285 13.63 -6.74 3.04
CA ARG A 285 14.96 -6.15 2.95
C ARG A 285 15.56 -6.54 1.59
N PRO A 286 15.59 -5.64 0.60
CA PRO A 286 15.20 -4.22 0.64
C PRO A 286 13.69 -3.98 0.46
N CYS A 287 13.21 -2.87 1.00
CA CYS A 287 11.95 -2.21 0.62
C CYS A 287 12.09 -1.48 -0.73
N LEU A 288 10.96 -0.98 -1.25
CA LEU A 288 10.95 0.04 -2.29
C LEU A 288 11.46 1.34 -1.67
N GLY A 289 12.71 1.70 -1.97
CA GLY A 289 13.40 2.87 -1.38
C GLY A 289 13.89 2.59 0.05
N TYR A 290 13.51 3.47 0.99
CA TYR A 290 13.97 3.38 2.37
C TYR A 290 13.61 2.03 3.02
N THR A 291 14.64 1.34 3.50
CA THR A 291 14.51 0.10 4.27
C THR A 291 14.87 0.38 5.73
N PRO A 292 13.95 0.17 6.69
CA PRO A 292 14.24 0.44 8.10
C PRO A 292 15.31 -0.54 8.62
N PRO A 293 16.33 -0.09 9.38
CA PRO A 293 17.19 -1.02 10.10
C PRO A 293 16.38 -1.70 11.23
N PRO A 294 16.83 -2.87 11.73
CA PRO A 294 16.30 -3.42 12.97
C PRO A 294 16.48 -2.41 14.10
N ASP A 295 15.41 -2.17 14.85
CA ASP A 295 15.36 -1.23 15.97
C ASP A 295 14.33 -1.72 16.99
N PRO A 296 14.76 -2.43 18.05
CA PRO A 296 13.87 -2.93 19.09
C PRO A 296 13.10 -1.85 19.85
N GLU A 297 13.62 -0.61 19.93
CA GLU A 297 12.91 0.49 20.60
C GLU A 297 11.67 0.88 19.80
N LEU A 298 11.82 0.98 18.48
CA LEU A 298 10.70 1.23 17.55
C LEU A 298 9.84 -0.01 17.28
N GLY A 299 10.22 -1.17 17.81
CA GLY A 299 9.51 -2.43 17.59
C GLY A 299 9.73 -2.99 16.17
N ILE A 300 10.91 -2.78 15.60
CA ILE A 300 11.33 -3.26 14.29
C ILE A 300 12.37 -4.35 14.48
N GLY A 301 12.08 -5.56 14.02
CA GLY A 301 13.00 -6.70 14.03
C GLY A 301 13.70 -6.90 12.69
N GLU A 302 14.30 -8.08 12.56
CA GLU A 302 14.91 -8.53 11.31
C GLU A 302 13.85 -8.88 10.27
N ARG A 303 12.76 -9.54 10.68
CA ARG A 303 11.73 -10.08 9.76
C ARG A 303 10.36 -9.46 9.93
N TYR A 304 10.04 -8.98 11.13
CA TYR A 304 8.74 -8.40 11.46
C TYR A 304 8.88 -7.08 12.18
N ALA A 305 7.82 -6.28 12.15
CA ALA A 305 7.74 -5.02 12.87
C ALA A 305 6.31 -4.72 13.29
N TRP A 306 6.16 -3.96 14.37
CA TRP A 306 4.94 -3.25 14.66
C TRP A 306 4.72 -2.18 13.57
N GLN A 307 3.51 -2.07 13.03
CA GLN A 307 3.24 -1.09 11.96
C GLN A 307 3.46 0.35 12.43
N LEU A 308 3.15 0.60 13.70
CA LEU A 308 3.51 1.81 14.44
C LEU A 308 4.22 1.43 15.74
N PRO A 309 5.30 2.12 16.14
CA PRO A 309 5.95 1.88 17.43
C PRO A 309 5.00 1.99 18.63
N VAL A 310 4.04 2.93 18.59
CA VAL A 310 3.08 3.12 19.70
C VAL A 310 2.24 1.86 19.96
N TYR A 311 2.00 1.01 18.96
CA TYR A 311 1.24 -0.23 19.15
C TYR A 311 1.94 -1.15 20.14
N ARG A 312 3.26 -1.33 20.02
CA ARG A 312 4.06 -2.13 20.96
C ARG A 312 3.84 -1.70 22.41
N GLU A 313 3.89 -0.40 22.67
CA GLU A 313 3.74 0.17 24.00
C GLU A 313 2.31 0.01 24.54
N ILE A 314 1.31 0.19 23.69
CA ILE A 314 -0.09 0.01 24.06
C ILE A 314 -0.38 -1.46 24.36
N VAL A 315 0.02 -2.38 23.48
CA VAL A 315 -0.18 -3.83 23.70
C VAL A 315 0.47 -4.24 25.01
N LYS A 316 1.72 -3.84 25.24
CA LYS A 316 2.42 -4.14 26.49
C LYS A 316 1.62 -3.68 27.72
N ARG A 317 1.09 -2.45 27.70
CA ARG A 317 0.27 -1.91 28.82
C ARG A 317 -1.03 -2.68 29.01
N VAL A 318 -1.74 -2.99 27.92
CA VAL A 318 -3.03 -3.70 27.94
C VAL A 318 -2.87 -5.12 28.47
N VAL A 319 -1.76 -5.80 28.16
CA VAL A 319 -1.54 -7.16 28.64
C VAL A 319 -1.09 -7.19 30.11
N THR A 320 -0.46 -6.12 30.60
CA THR A 320 -0.01 -6.02 32.01
C THR A 320 -1.05 -5.42 32.97
N SER A 321 -2.16 -4.88 32.45
CA SER A 321 -3.24 -4.27 33.24
C SER A 321 -4.24 -5.32 33.71
#